data_AF-A0AAV0WB91-F1
#
_entry.id   AF-A0AAV0WB91-F1
#
_cell.length_a   1.000
_cell.length_b   1.000
_cell.length_c   1.000
_cell.angle_alpha   90.00
_cell.angle_beta   90.00
_cell.angle_gamma   90.00
#
_symmetry.space_group_name_H-M   'P 1'
#
loop_
_entity.id
_entity.type
_entity.pdbx_description
1 polymer ?
#
loop_
_entity_poly.entity_id
_entity_poly.type
_entity_poly.pdbx_seq_one_letter_code
_entity_poly.pdbx_strand_id
1 'polypeptide(L)'
;MTFVMTRCPKKKLIWSSNRFGDLSASDYGTPNRAARNFKVAKRTGTQLRKKNKHLNKKCKRLEKKVTTLNDMLDILKKKSLMTDFAADSLKVPIII
;
A
#
# COMPACT_ATOMS: atom_id res chain seq x y z
N MET A 1 63.04 -9.69 -20.78
CA MET A 1 62.02 -8.90 -20.05
C MET A 1 60.76 -9.74 -19.90
N THR A 2 60.47 -10.25 -18.71
CA THR A 2 59.25 -11.03 -18.43
C THR A 2 58.17 -10.11 -17.89
N PHE A 3 57.06 -9.97 -18.63
CA PHE A 3 55.86 -9.26 -18.17
C PHE A 3 55.14 -10.10 -17.10
N VAL A 4 55.09 -9.61 -15.86
CA VAL A 4 54.27 -10.20 -14.80
C VAL A 4 52.83 -9.69 -14.99
N MET A 5 51.93 -10.55 -15.46
CA MET A 5 50.49 -10.26 -15.45
C MET A 5 49.98 -10.32 -14.01
N THR A 6 49.82 -9.17 -13.37
CA THR A 6 49.09 -9.06 -12.10
C THR A 6 47.59 -9.21 -12.37
N ARG A 7 47.01 -10.36 -11.99
CA ARG A 7 45.56 -10.56 -12.05
C ARG A 7 44.91 -9.67 -10.98
N CYS A 8 44.25 -8.60 -11.39
CA CYS A 8 43.40 -7.81 -10.49
C CYS A 8 42.32 -8.73 -9.86
N PRO A 9 42.12 -8.72 -8.53
CA PRO A 9 41.13 -9.57 -7.90
C PRO A 9 39.73 -9.18 -8.39
N LYS A 10 39.02 -10.13 -9.01
CA LYS A 10 37.63 -9.95 -9.45
C LYS A 10 36.79 -9.58 -8.23
N LYS A 11 36.20 -8.38 -8.22
CA LYS A 11 35.28 -7.94 -7.15
C LYS A 11 34.16 -8.99 -7.04
N LYS A 12 34.06 -9.68 -5.90
CA LYS A 12 32.90 -10.56 -5.63
C LYS A 12 31.65 -9.70 -5.68
N LEU A 13 30.72 -10.03 -6.57
CA LEU A 13 29.36 -9.47 -6.56
C LEU A 13 28.71 -9.91 -5.25
N ILE A 14 28.69 -9.02 -4.25
CA ILE A 14 27.96 -9.25 -3.01
C ILE A 14 26.49 -9.05 -3.35
N TRP A 15 25.81 -10.14 -3.68
CA TRP A 15 24.35 -10.21 -3.71
C TRP A 15 23.86 -10.06 -2.27
N SER A 16 23.70 -8.83 -1.78
CA SER A 16 22.96 -8.58 -0.55
C SER A 16 21.51 -8.32 -0.93
N SER A 17 20.61 -9.22 -0.54
CA SER A 17 19.19 -8.92 -0.63
C SER A 17 18.92 -7.76 0.33
N ASN A 18 18.42 -6.65 -0.20
CA ASN A 18 18.14 -5.44 0.58
C ASN A 18 16.67 -5.38 1.02
N ARG A 19 15.94 -6.50 0.88
CA ARG A 19 14.51 -6.62 1.12
C ARG A 19 14.29 -7.45 2.37
N PHE A 20 13.48 -6.93 3.30
CA PHE A 20 13.22 -7.54 4.61
C PHE A 20 12.76 -9.01 4.55
N GLY A 21 12.11 -9.46 3.47
CA GLY A 21 11.64 -10.84 3.31
C GLY A 21 12.64 -11.81 2.67
N ASP A 22 13.73 -11.30 2.10
CA ASP A 22 14.69 -12.11 1.33
C ASP A 22 16.00 -12.31 2.13
N LEU A 23 16.04 -11.91 3.40
CA LEU A 23 17.23 -11.96 4.25
C LEU A 23 17.42 -13.38 4.79
N SER A 24 18.61 -13.94 4.59
CA SER A 24 19.02 -15.27 5.05
C SER A 24 19.97 -15.18 6.26
N ALA A 25 20.30 -16.31 6.89
CA ALA A 25 21.29 -16.33 7.98
C ALA A 25 22.66 -15.76 7.54
N SER A 26 23.04 -15.97 6.28
CA SER A 26 24.32 -15.46 5.72
C SER A 26 24.41 -13.93 5.70
N ASP A 27 23.25 -13.25 5.65
CA ASP A 27 23.14 -11.80 5.67
C ASP A 27 23.40 -11.21 7.06
N TYR A 28 23.42 -12.03 8.10
CA TYR A 28 23.75 -11.65 9.48
C TYR A 28 25.13 -12.17 9.92
N GLY A 29 25.91 -12.76 9.01
CA GLY A 29 27.17 -13.44 9.34
C GLY A 29 28.31 -12.56 9.86
N THR A 30 28.22 -11.22 9.73
CA THR A 30 29.19 -10.31 10.37
C THR A 30 28.48 -9.16 11.09
N PRO A 31 29.06 -8.59 12.16
CA PRO A 31 28.42 -7.53 12.94
C PRO A 31 27.96 -6.35 12.10
N ASN A 32 28.79 -5.91 11.14
CA ASN A 32 28.46 -4.79 10.24
C ASN A 32 27.30 -5.13 9.28
N ARG A 33 27.23 -6.38 8.79
CA ARG A 33 26.12 -6.83 7.92
C ARG A 33 24.83 -6.95 8.72
N ALA A 34 24.91 -7.55 9.91
CA ALA A 34 23.77 -7.69 10.81
C ALA A 34 23.18 -6.32 11.20
N ALA A 35 24.01 -5.35 11.60
CA ALA A 35 23.56 -4.02 11.97
C ALA A 35 22.86 -3.28 10.81
N ARG A 36 23.41 -3.38 9.58
CA ARG A 36 22.80 -2.79 8.38
C ARG A 36 21.43 -3.42 8.08
N ASN A 37 21.38 -4.75 8.05
CA ASN A 37 20.17 -5.48 7.68
C ASN A 37 19.08 -5.36 8.75
N PHE A 38 19.45 -5.30 10.03
CA PHE A 38 18.53 -4.99 11.12
C PHE A 38 17.87 -3.61 10.97
N LYS A 39 18.62 -2.57 10.54
CA LYS A 39 18.04 -1.24 10.26
C LYS A 39 17.01 -1.31 9.13
N VAL A 40 17.30 -2.05 8.06
CA VAL A 40 16.38 -2.27 6.94
C VAL A 40 15.10 -2.97 7.41
N ALA A 41 15.26 -4.01 8.23
CA ALA A 41 14.16 -4.76 8.83
C ALA A 41 13.25 -3.86 9.67
N LYS A 42 13.84 -3.12 10.62
CA LYS A 42 13.12 -2.19 11.49
C LYS A 42 12.37 -1.12 10.69
N ARG A 43 13.02 -0.53 9.69
CA ARG A 43 12.39 0.47 8.82
C ARG A 43 11.22 -0.13 8.03
N THR A 44 11.41 -1.31 7.46
CA THR A 44 10.37 -1.98 6.66
C THR A 44 9.17 -2.36 7.52
N GLY A 45 9.40 -2.94 8.70
CA GLY A 45 8.33 -3.29 9.63
C GLY A 45 7.51 -2.07 10.07
N THR A 46 8.17 -0.95 10.39
CA THR A 46 7.46 0.30 10.75
C THR A 46 6.66 0.87 9.59
N GLN A 47 7.20 0.83 8.36
CA GLN A 47 6.49 1.31 7.17
C GLN A 47 5.28 0.44 6.84
N LEU A 48 5.40 -0.88 6.94
CA LEU A 48 4.28 -1.82 6.74
C LEU A 48 3.17 -1.58 7.76
N ARG A 49 3.51 -1.41 9.04
CA ARG A 49 2.52 -1.07 10.09
C ARG A 49 1.78 0.23 9.79
N LYS A 50 2.48 1.28 9.35
CA LYS A 50 1.87 2.56 8.94
C LYS A 50 0.93 2.39 7.74
N LYS A 51 1.38 1.68 6.69
CA LYS A 51 0.56 1.40 5.51
C LYS A 51 -0.69 0.61 5.86
N ASN A 52 -0.56 -0.43 6.68
CA ASN A 52 -1.70 -1.26 7.09
C ASN A 52 -2.73 -0.44 7.89
N LYS A 53 -2.27 0.39 8.84
CA LYS A 53 -3.15 1.33 9.58
C LYS A 53 -3.88 2.29 8.63
N HIS A 54 -3.20 2.84 7.63
CA HIS A 54 -3.80 3.75 6.66
C HIS A 54 -4.85 3.03 5.80
N LEU A 55 -4.52 1.85 5.27
CA LEU A 55 -5.44 1.04 4.46
C LEU A 55 -6.68 0.65 5.26
N ASN A 56 -6.52 0.18 6.49
CA ASN A 56 -7.66 -0.18 7.35
C ASN A 56 -8.59 1.02 7.59
N LYS A 57 -8.03 2.22 7.84
CA LYS A 57 -8.84 3.46 7.96
C LYS A 57 -9.58 3.78 6.66
N LYS A 58 -8.94 3.59 5.50
CA LYS A 58 -9.55 3.83 4.19
C LYS A 58 -10.69 2.84 3.93
N CYS A 59 -10.50 1.55 4.22
CA CYS A 59 -11.53 0.53 4.10
C CYS A 59 -12.75 0.86 4.96
N LYS A 60 -12.55 1.13 6.26
CA LYS A 60 -13.66 1.53 7.16
C LYS A 60 -14.44 2.74 6.66
N ARG A 61 -13.75 3.73 6.08
CA ARG A 61 -14.42 4.90 5.50
C ARG A 61 -15.22 4.55 4.25
N LEU A 62 -14.71 3.67 3.40
CA LEU A 62 -15.41 3.21 2.20
C LEU A 62 -16.63 2.35 2.57
N GLU A 63 -16.49 1.42 3.51
CA GLU A 63 -17.59 0.64 4.07
C GLU A 63 -18.71 1.55 4.56
N LYS A 64 -18.38 2.56 5.38
CA LYS A 64 -19.37 3.56 5.84
C LYS A 64 -20.04 4.31 4.69
N LYS A 65 -19.30 4.68 3.64
CA LYS A 65 -19.90 5.35 2.47
C LYS A 65 -20.88 4.43 1.75
N VAL A 66 -20.52 3.16 1.57
CA VAL A 66 -21.38 2.17 0.92
C VAL A 66 -22.65 1.96 1.75
N THR A 67 -22.53 1.79 3.08
CA THR A 67 -23.71 1.65 3.94
C THR A 67 -24.61 2.87 3.86
N THR A 68 -24.05 4.09 3.98
CA THR A 68 -24.85 5.32 3.88
C THR A 68 -25.54 5.47 2.53
N LEU A 69 -24.86 5.13 1.42
CA LEU A 69 -25.47 5.19 0.09
C LEU A 69 -26.59 4.16 -0.07
N ASN A 70 -26.40 2.95 0.46
CA ASN A 70 -27.45 1.92 0.47
C ASN A 70 -28.65 2.36 1.32
N ASP A 71 -28.42 2.95 2.49
CA ASP A 71 -29.49 3.48 3.35
C ASP A 71 -30.28 4.58 2.61
N MET A 72 -29.59 5.48 1.91
CA MET A 72 -30.23 6.52 1.10
C MET A 72 -31.07 5.91 -0.03
N LEU A 73 -30.54 4.92 -0.75
CA LEU A 73 -31.28 4.22 -1.80
C LEU A 73 -32.52 3.52 -1.25
N ASP A 74 -32.42 2.88 -0.09
CA ASP A 74 -33.57 2.22 0.53
C ASP A 74 -34.65 3.21 0.95
N ILE A 75 -34.27 4.38 1.48
CA ILE A 75 -35.21 5.46 1.76
C ILE A 75 -35.90 5.95 0.49
N LEU A 76 -35.14 6.19 -0.58
CA LEU A 76 -35.68 6.64 -1.87
C LEU A 76 -36.64 5.62 -2.48
N LYS A 77 -36.29 4.33 -2.43
CA LYS A 77 -37.15 3.22 -2.86
C LYS A 77 -38.44 3.16 -2.03
N LYS A 78 -38.33 3.21 -0.70
CA LYS A 78 -39.50 3.18 0.22
C LYS A 78 -40.46 4.36 -0.02
N LYS A 79 -39.92 5.53 -0.34
CA LYS A 79 -40.73 6.72 -0.65
C LYS A 79 -41.24 6.78 -2.10
N SER A 80 -40.97 5.74 -2.91
CA SER A 80 -41.29 5.71 -4.36
C SER A 80 -40.70 6.90 -5.14
N LEU A 81 -39.65 7.54 -4.61
CA LEU A 81 -39.00 8.71 -5.21
C LEU A 81 -38.04 8.35 -6.35
N MET A 82 -38.00 7.08 -6.74
CA MET A 82 -37.21 6.57 -7.87
C MET A 82 -38.08 6.31 -9.11
N THR A 83 -39.36 6.64 -9.07
CA THR A 83 -40.27 6.52 -10.22
C THR A 83 -40.17 7.76 -11.11
N ASP A 84 -40.39 7.60 -12.42
CA ASP A 84 -40.37 8.72 -13.39
C ASP A 84 -41.34 9.84 -12.99
N PHE A 85 -42.48 9.47 -12.37
CA PHE A 85 -43.46 10.42 -11.85
C PHE A 85 -42.91 11.30 -10.71
N ALA A 86 -42.13 10.72 -9.79
CA ALA A 86 -41.48 11.48 -8.74
C ALA A 86 -40.37 12.40 -9.28
N ALA A 87 -39.67 11.97 -10.34
CA ALA A 87 -38.68 12.80 -11.01
C ALA A 87 -39.32 14.03 -11.68
N ASP A 88 -40.49 13.87 -12.29
CA ASP A 88 -41.26 15.00 -12.85
C ASP A 88 -41.78 15.95 -11.77
N SER A 89 -42.13 15.42 -10.59
CA SER A 89 -42.59 16.22 -9.45
C SER A 89 -41.45 17.02 -8.78
N LEU A 90 -40.19 16.63 -8.99
CA LEU A 90 -39.00 17.30 -8.47
C LEU A 90 -38.35 18.28 -9.46
N LYS A 91 -38.83 18.34 -10.71
CA LYS A 91 -38.39 19.33 -11.68
C LYS A 91 -38.87 20.71 -11.24
N VAL A 92 -38.00 21.46 -10.56
CA VAL A 92 -38.24 22.88 -10.29
C VAL A 92 -38.04 23.63 -11.61
N PRO A 93 -39.05 24.36 -12.12
CA PRO A 93 -38.87 25.17 -13.32
C PRO A 93 -37.78 26.21 -13.06
N ILE A 94 -36.76 26.21 -13.91
CA ILE A 94 -35.76 27.28 -13.93
C ILE A 94 -36.47 28.49 -14.54
N ILE A 95 -36.84 29.44 -13.69
CA ILE A 95 -37.31 30.76 -14.14
C ILE A 95 -36.06 31.51 -14.59
N ILE A 96 -35.93 31.69 -15.92
CA ILE A 96 -34.93 32.55 -16.56
C ILE A 96 -35.62 33.85 -16.94
#